data_AF-A0A7C5N0P8-F1
#
_entry.id   AF-A0A7C5N0P8-F1
#
_cell.length_a   1.000
_cell.length_b   1.000
_cell.length_c   1.000
_cell.angle_alpha   90.00
_cell.angle_beta   90.00
_cell.angle_gamma   90.00
#
_symmetry.space_group_name_H-M   'P 1'
#
loop_
_entity.id
_entity.type
_entity.pdbx_description
1 polymer ?
#
loop_
_entity_poly.entity_id
_entity_poly.type
_entity_poly.pdbx_seq_one_letter_code
_entity_poly.pdbx_strand_id
1 'polypeptide(L)'
;AKAAGTPVYMAPEMLDGGAGVGEYTDVYLLGAILYEILSGEPPHLRDTVQEILRAIALSEPVRRAEDPALDEIWAVCLRAMSREPSARFERVESLRRGVQSFLDHRGALSLTEQSTLRLQLLERAVQGRIRGATQREDLYKLFAECRFGFRQALIGWPDNTHAAAGLERALTCMIEHELAHAEPRGAQALLAELSDPPAELRARVQRAMAQFERERARVEELAELGARHERQQDIGIGARVRFGIVGALMVAMTVLPLAYSWFLREDYPPTHANLVAFTCGIVLVLGGAAFFARHVLLSTTLNRNFFAALFTALCGQIVLNLGCWALDVPVLTVRVLDLGVWAIAATYGSFVTQLAFLPTAIGYLVGFGVAVAYPTRRDEIAAAANLLLVINLLVVWWPLIVGRAPSEPQTSVAGPEEPQP
;
A
#
# COMPACT_ATOMS: atom_id res chain seq x y z
N ALA A 1 -84.34 25.56 15.31
CA ALA A 1 -83.50 24.43 14.89
C ALA A 1 -82.32 24.34 15.85
N LYS A 2 -82.09 23.19 16.50
CA LYS A 2 -80.88 22.97 17.31
C LYS A 2 -79.70 22.93 16.36
N ALA A 3 -78.79 23.91 16.43
CA ALA A 3 -77.50 23.82 15.78
C ALA A 3 -76.73 22.67 16.43
N ALA A 4 -76.81 21.48 15.84
CA ALA A 4 -76.15 20.29 16.33
C ALA A 4 -74.74 20.24 15.73
N GLY A 5 -73.76 20.70 16.50
CA GLY A 5 -72.34 20.63 16.15
C GLY A 5 -71.52 21.71 16.84
N THR A 6 -70.28 21.40 17.21
CA THR A 6 -69.29 22.40 17.62
C THR A 6 -68.85 23.15 16.36
N PRO A 7 -69.22 24.44 16.17
CA PRO A 7 -69.14 25.08 14.85
C PRO A 7 -67.75 25.06 14.21
N VAL A 8 -66.71 25.06 15.04
CA VAL A 8 -65.31 25.10 14.60
C VAL A 8 -64.85 23.86 13.80
N TYR A 9 -65.65 22.79 13.72
CA TYR A 9 -65.38 21.60 12.90
C TYR A 9 -66.34 21.44 11.72
N MET A 10 -67.41 22.24 11.63
CA MET A 10 -68.48 22.00 10.66
C MET A 10 -67.98 22.01 9.20
N ALA A 11 -68.56 21.13 8.40
CA ALA A 11 -68.39 21.13 6.95
C ALA A 11 -69.20 22.27 6.31
N PRO A 12 -68.78 22.82 5.16
CA PRO A 12 -69.47 23.93 4.49
C PRO A 12 -70.97 23.67 4.25
N GLU A 13 -71.33 22.45 3.84
CA GLU A 13 -72.71 22.06 3.55
C GLU A 13 -73.62 22.01 4.78
N MET A 14 -73.06 21.95 6.00
CA MET A 14 -73.85 21.96 7.23
C MET A 14 -74.44 23.34 7.56
N LEU A 15 -73.95 24.40 6.90
CA LEU A 15 -74.44 25.77 7.09
C LEU A 15 -75.84 25.98 6.50
N ASP A 16 -76.19 25.27 5.42
CA ASP A 16 -77.48 25.41 4.69
C ASP A 16 -78.62 24.56 5.29
N GLY A 17 -78.66 24.44 6.63
CA GLY A 17 -79.74 23.75 7.33
C GLY A 17 -79.75 22.23 7.21
N GLY A 18 -78.65 21.63 6.74
CA GLY A 18 -78.45 20.17 6.66
C GLY A 18 -78.84 19.55 5.31
N ALA A 19 -79.22 20.34 4.31
CA ALA A 19 -79.41 19.85 2.95
C ALA A 19 -78.06 19.43 2.35
N GLY A 20 -77.88 18.14 2.05
CA GLY A 20 -76.64 17.60 1.48
C GLY A 20 -75.68 16.96 2.49
N VAL A 21 -76.07 16.83 3.77
CA VAL A 21 -75.32 16.03 4.74
C VAL A 21 -75.33 14.55 4.34
N GLY A 22 -74.15 13.94 4.27
CA GLY A 22 -73.97 12.54 3.89
C GLY A 22 -72.55 12.04 4.18
N GLU A 23 -72.13 10.95 3.53
CA GLU A 23 -70.82 10.32 3.78
C GLU A 23 -69.62 11.28 3.63
N TYR A 24 -69.71 12.22 2.68
CA TYR A 24 -68.68 13.24 2.46
C TYR A 24 -68.56 14.22 3.63
N THR A 25 -69.63 14.45 4.40
CA THR A 25 -69.63 15.29 5.60
C THR A 25 -68.85 14.61 6.71
N ASP A 26 -69.00 13.28 6.88
CA ASP A 26 -68.19 12.51 7.85
C ASP A 26 -66.70 12.54 7.49
N VAL A 27 -66.36 12.43 6.20
CA VAL A 27 -64.97 12.58 5.72
C VAL A 27 -64.40 13.95 6.07
N TYR A 28 -65.18 15.02 5.90
CA TYR A 28 -64.77 16.37 6.29
C TYR A 28 -64.53 16.49 7.79
N LEU A 29 -65.47 16.01 8.61
CA LEU A 29 -65.38 16.07 10.06
C LEU A 29 -64.18 15.30 10.60
N LEU A 30 -63.89 14.12 10.04
CA LEU A 30 -62.66 13.38 10.35
C LEU A 30 -61.40 14.14 9.90
N GLY A 31 -61.45 14.79 8.73
CA GLY A 31 -60.39 15.69 8.26
C GLY A 31 -60.15 16.87 9.21
N ALA A 32 -61.22 17.45 9.76
CA ALA A 32 -61.16 18.56 10.72
C ALA A 32 -60.57 18.12 12.07
N ILE A 33 -60.86 16.90 12.53
CA ILE A 33 -60.21 16.30 13.70
C ILE A 33 -58.72 16.06 13.42
N LEU A 34 -58.39 15.52 12.24
CA LEU A 34 -56.99 15.33 11.84
C LEU A 34 -56.25 16.67 11.77
N TYR A 35 -56.88 17.73 11.26
CA TYR A 35 -56.31 19.08 11.25
C TYR A 35 -55.95 19.55 12.66
N GLU A 36 -56.84 19.36 13.62
CA GLU A 36 -56.58 19.73 15.02
C GLU A 36 -55.44 18.90 15.62
N ILE A 37 -55.37 17.60 15.34
CA ILE A 37 -54.26 16.75 15.77
C ILE A 37 -52.92 17.28 15.23
N LEU A 38 -52.90 17.72 13.97
CA LEU A 38 -51.68 18.19 13.30
C LEU A 38 -51.27 19.62 13.69
N SER A 39 -52.23 20.50 13.97
CA SER A 39 -51.98 21.92 14.23
C SER A 39 -52.11 22.35 15.70
N GLY A 40 -52.71 21.50 16.54
CA GLY A 40 -53.07 21.81 17.92
C GLY A 40 -54.34 22.64 18.09
N GLU A 41 -54.99 23.10 17.01
CA GLU A 41 -56.20 23.92 17.06
C GLU A 41 -57.24 23.51 16.00
N PRO A 42 -58.56 23.66 16.27
CA PRO A 42 -59.60 23.40 15.28
C PRO A 42 -59.46 24.29 14.03
N PRO A 43 -59.84 23.79 12.84
CA PRO A 43 -59.58 24.50 11.58
C PRO A 43 -60.26 25.87 11.46
N HIS A 44 -61.46 26.00 12.00
CA HIS A 44 -62.26 27.21 11.86
C HIS A 44 -62.30 28.07 13.13
N LEU A 45 -61.41 27.83 14.10
CA LEU A 45 -61.35 28.63 15.32
C LEU A 45 -61.03 30.10 14.99
N ARG A 46 -61.91 31.03 15.39
CA ARG A 46 -61.80 32.50 15.23
C ARG A 46 -62.42 33.22 16.43
N ASP A 47 -62.17 34.53 16.52
CA ASP A 47 -62.59 35.36 17.67
C ASP A 47 -64.09 35.63 17.68
N THR A 48 -64.73 35.70 16.50
CA THR A 48 -66.18 35.98 16.39
C THR A 48 -66.93 34.87 15.64
N VAL A 49 -68.21 34.68 15.99
CA VAL A 49 -69.09 33.72 15.31
C VAL A 49 -69.17 33.99 13.81
N GLN A 50 -69.20 35.26 13.40
CA GLN A 50 -69.27 35.64 11.99
C GLN A 50 -68.00 35.25 11.22
N GLU A 51 -66.82 35.36 11.83
CA GLU A 51 -65.56 34.89 11.25
C GLU A 51 -65.48 33.37 11.18
N ILE A 52 -65.98 32.66 12.21
CA ILE A 52 -66.09 31.19 12.19
C ILE A 52 -66.95 30.74 11.02
N LEU A 53 -68.15 31.32 10.85
CA LEU A 53 -69.06 31.00 9.75
C LEU A 53 -68.43 31.29 8.38
N ARG A 54 -67.68 32.38 8.26
CA ARG A 54 -66.95 32.70 7.03
C ARG A 54 -65.83 31.70 6.74
N ALA A 55 -65.05 31.30 7.76
CA ALA A 55 -63.99 30.30 7.62
C ALA A 55 -64.55 28.94 7.19
N ILE A 56 -65.68 28.51 7.77
CA ILE A 56 -66.41 27.30 7.36
C ILE A 56 -66.82 27.39 5.89
N ALA A 57 -67.46 28.50 5.47
CA ALA A 57 -67.98 28.65 4.11
C ALA A 57 -66.86 28.66 3.04
N LEU A 58 -65.70 29.21 3.37
CA LEU A 58 -64.54 29.24 2.48
C LEU A 58 -63.77 27.92 2.48
N SER A 59 -63.82 27.17 3.58
CA SER A 59 -63.03 25.95 3.78
C SER A 59 -61.55 26.22 3.49
N GLU A 60 -60.99 27.21 4.18
CA GLU A 60 -59.59 27.64 4.09
C GLU A 60 -58.79 27.15 5.32
N PRO A 61 -58.46 25.84 5.42
CA PRO A 61 -57.51 25.38 6.42
C PRO A 61 -56.12 25.94 6.11
N VAL A 62 -55.54 26.67 7.06
CA VAL A 62 -54.19 27.23 6.94
C VAL A 62 -53.20 26.20 7.49
N ARG A 63 -52.28 25.73 6.65
CA ARG A 63 -51.17 24.91 7.13
C ARG A 63 -50.35 25.71 8.16
N ARG A 64 -50.29 25.24 9.41
CA ARG A 64 -49.57 25.94 10.50
C ARG A 64 -48.12 25.52 10.70
N ALA A 65 -47.73 24.32 10.27
CA ALA A 65 -46.38 23.78 10.48
C ALA A 65 -45.66 23.52 9.15
N GLU A 66 -44.46 24.09 9.01
CA GLU A 66 -43.51 23.82 7.92
C GLU A 66 -42.59 22.64 8.27
N ASP A 67 -43.18 21.48 8.55
CA ASP A 67 -42.43 20.22 8.68
C ASP A 67 -42.63 19.38 7.39
N PRO A 68 -41.59 19.21 6.56
CA PRO A 68 -41.67 18.37 5.36
C PRO A 68 -42.03 16.92 5.66
N ALA A 69 -41.67 16.39 6.84
CA ALA A 69 -42.04 15.03 7.24
C ALA A 69 -43.56 14.88 7.44
N LEU A 70 -44.30 15.99 7.56
CA LEU A 70 -45.76 16.01 7.68
C LEU A 70 -46.47 16.36 6.37
N ASP A 71 -45.76 16.59 5.26
CA ASP A 71 -46.36 16.98 3.98
C ASP A 71 -47.42 15.98 3.49
N GLU A 72 -47.12 14.68 3.59
CA GLU A 72 -48.03 13.61 3.15
C GLU A 72 -49.33 13.62 3.96
N ILE A 73 -49.25 13.71 5.29
CA ILE A 73 -50.44 13.72 6.14
C ILE A 73 -51.23 15.02 6.04
N TRP A 74 -50.55 16.16 5.81
CA TRP A 74 -51.20 17.42 5.50
C TRP A 74 -51.98 17.34 4.18
N ALA A 75 -51.42 16.74 3.14
CA ALA A 75 -52.13 16.56 1.87
C ALA A 75 -53.41 15.70 2.04
N VAL A 76 -53.34 14.64 2.85
CA VAL A 76 -54.50 13.80 3.22
C VAL A 76 -55.54 14.64 3.98
N CYS A 77 -55.12 15.40 4.99
CA CYS A 77 -55.99 16.26 5.78
C CYS A 77 -56.71 17.31 4.92
N LEU A 78 -55.96 18.07 4.12
CA LEU A 78 -56.48 19.14 3.27
C LEU A 78 -57.43 18.60 2.18
N ARG A 79 -57.14 17.41 1.63
CA ARG A 79 -58.06 16.75 0.70
C ARG A 79 -59.37 16.35 1.37
N ALA A 80 -59.30 15.73 2.56
CA ALA A 80 -60.51 15.37 3.32
C ALA A 80 -61.38 16.59 3.64
N MET A 81 -60.74 17.73 3.86
CA MET A 81 -61.35 19.03 4.14
C MET A 81 -61.62 19.89 2.90
N SER A 82 -61.65 19.32 1.69
CA SER A 82 -61.95 20.12 0.50
C SER A 82 -63.35 20.73 0.57
N ARG A 83 -63.50 21.98 0.14
CA ARG A 83 -64.79 22.69 0.15
C ARG A 83 -65.89 21.89 -0.56
N GLU A 84 -65.60 21.46 -1.79
CA GLU A 84 -66.51 20.65 -2.62
C GLU A 84 -66.51 19.19 -2.14
N PRO A 85 -67.68 18.62 -1.75
CA PRO A 85 -67.79 17.22 -1.33
C PRO A 85 -67.14 16.22 -2.30
N SER A 86 -67.32 16.39 -3.62
CA SER A 86 -66.77 15.46 -4.62
C SER A 86 -65.25 15.50 -4.77
N ALA A 87 -64.57 16.53 -4.25
CA ALA A 87 -63.11 16.63 -4.25
C ALA A 87 -62.46 15.88 -3.06
N ARG A 88 -63.27 15.50 -2.06
CA ARG A 88 -62.83 14.76 -0.87
C ARG A 88 -62.54 13.29 -1.21
N PHE A 89 -62.22 12.49 -0.20
CA PHE A 89 -62.17 11.05 -0.37
C PHE A 89 -63.60 10.52 -0.58
N GLU A 90 -63.75 9.61 -1.54
CA GLU A 90 -65.05 8.99 -1.86
C GLU A 90 -65.69 8.30 -0.64
N ARG A 91 -64.88 7.75 0.26
CA ARG A 91 -65.30 7.00 1.46
C ARG A 91 -64.30 7.20 2.59
N VAL A 92 -64.76 7.02 3.84
CA VAL A 92 -63.90 7.02 5.05
C VAL A 92 -62.77 6.00 4.94
N GLU A 93 -63.00 4.85 4.31
CA GLU A 93 -61.97 3.83 4.09
C GLU A 93 -60.81 4.34 3.21
N SER A 94 -61.08 5.23 2.26
CA SER A 94 -60.03 5.85 1.43
C SER A 94 -59.23 6.88 2.22
N LEU A 95 -59.87 7.63 3.12
CA LEU A 95 -59.17 8.49 4.09
C LEU A 95 -58.28 7.66 5.02
N ARG A 96 -58.81 6.57 5.60
CA ARG A 96 -58.08 5.65 6.47
C ARG A 96 -56.84 5.09 5.79
N ARG A 97 -56.94 4.66 4.51
CA ARG A 97 -55.80 4.20 3.72
C ARG A 97 -54.76 5.29 3.50
N GLY A 98 -55.18 6.54 3.27
CA GLY A 98 -54.26 7.68 3.19
C GLY A 98 -53.48 7.91 4.49
N VAL A 99 -54.15 7.83 5.64
CA VAL A 99 -53.49 7.92 6.95
C VAL A 99 -52.56 6.73 7.19
N GLN A 100 -52.98 5.51 6.82
CA GLN A 100 -52.15 4.31 6.98
C GLN A 100 -50.88 4.39 6.12
N SER A 101 -50.98 4.83 4.86
CA SER A 101 -49.83 5.08 3.98
C SER A 101 -48.80 5.97 4.67
N PHE A 102 -49.23 7.10 5.22
CA PHE A 102 -48.35 7.98 5.97
C PHE A 102 -47.73 7.29 7.19
N LEU A 103 -48.49 6.50 7.95
CA LEU A 103 -47.97 5.75 9.10
C LEU A 103 -46.94 4.68 8.71
N ASP A 104 -47.03 4.14 7.50
CA ASP A 104 -46.06 3.21 6.96
C ASP A 104 -44.77 3.95 6.52
N HIS A 105 -44.90 5.17 5.98
CA HIS A 105 -43.77 5.98 5.50
C HIS A 105 -43.08 6.86 6.56
N ARG A 106 -43.75 7.22 7.66
CA ARG A 106 -43.23 8.17 8.69
C ARG A 106 -41.86 7.79 9.25
N GLY A 107 -41.58 6.49 9.37
CA GLY A 107 -40.29 6.00 9.87
C GLY A 107 -39.17 6.32 8.87
N ALA A 108 -39.43 6.10 7.58
CA ALA A 108 -38.51 6.44 6.50
C ALA A 108 -38.32 7.96 6.37
N LEU A 109 -39.38 8.76 6.52
CA LEU A 109 -39.31 10.23 6.52
C LEU A 109 -38.41 10.75 7.66
N SER A 110 -38.62 10.28 8.90
CA SER A 110 -37.80 10.68 10.05
C SER A 110 -36.33 10.29 9.89
N LEU A 111 -36.05 9.08 9.41
CA LEU A 111 -34.68 8.64 9.12
C LEU A 111 -34.03 9.51 8.03
N THR A 112 -34.78 9.88 7.00
CA THR A 112 -34.31 10.75 5.91
C THR A 112 -33.91 12.13 6.42
N GLU A 113 -34.73 12.73 7.28
CA GLU A 113 -34.46 14.03 7.88
C GLU A 113 -33.19 13.99 8.75
N GLN A 114 -33.10 13.01 9.67
CA GLN A 114 -31.94 12.85 10.54
C GLN A 114 -30.65 12.58 9.75
N SER A 115 -30.71 11.74 8.71
CA SER A 115 -29.56 11.49 7.83
C SER A 115 -29.19 12.71 7.01
N THR A 116 -30.14 13.53 6.60
CA THR A 116 -29.88 14.79 5.88
C THR A 116 -29.10 15.78 6.74
N LEU A 117 -29.43 15.90 8.02
CA LEU A 117 -28.66 16.72 8.97
C LEU A 117 -27.22 16.19 9.13
N ARG A 118 -27.05 14.88 9.26
CA ARG A 118 -25.72 14.25 9.32
C ARG A 118 -24.91 14.45 8.04
N LEU A 119 -25.55 14.36 6.87
CA LEU A 119 -24.92 14.63 5.59
C LEU A 119 -24.38 16.06 5.53
N GLN A 120 -25.14 17.05 5.98
CA GLN A 120 -24.67 18.44 6.02
C GLN A 120 -23.45 18.61 6.94
N LEU A 121 -23.41 17.88 8.06
CA LEU A 121 -22.24 17.86 8.94
C LEU A 121 -21.03 17.20 8.26
N LEU A 122 -21.23 16.07 7.58
CA LEU A 122 -20.19 15.37 6.82
C LEU A 122 -19.60 16.28 5.73
N GLU A 123 -20.44 16.91 4.91
CA GLU A 123 -20.01 17.83 3.85
C GLU A 123 -19.18 18.98 4.40
N ARG A 124 -19.58 19.55 5.55
CA ARG A 124 -18.82 20.61 6.22
C ARG A 124 -17.50 20.09 6.80
N ALA A 125 -17.49 18.87 7.35
CA ALA A 125 -16.29 18.26 7.92
C ALA A 125 -15.24 17.96 6.83
N VAL A 126 -15.65 17.37 5.70
CA VAL A 126 -14.77 17.11 4.54
C VAL A 126 -14.17 18.40 3.99
N GLN A 127 -14.91 19.50 4.03
CA GLN A 127 -14.43 20.83 3.61
C GLN A 127 -13.52 21.53 4.65
N GLY A 128 -13.21 20.88 5.77
CA GLY A 128 -12.39 21.45 6.85
C GLY A 128 -13.07 22.59 7.61
N ARG A 129 -14.41 22.72 7.51
CA ARG A 129 -15.17 23.81 8.14
C ARG A 129 -15.59 23.51 9.59
N ILE A 130 -15.27 22.32 10.11
CA ILE A 130 -15.55 21.92 11.49
C ILE A 130 -14.22 21.69 12.22
N ARG A 131 -13.95 22.50 13.25
CA ARG A 131 -12.79 22.31 14.14
C ARG A 131 -13.04 21.11 15.05
N GLY A 132 -12.15 20.11 15.03
CA GLY A 132 -12.24 18.91 15.86
C GLY A 132 -12.68 17.65 15.13
N ALA A 133 -13.53 17.75 14.11
CA ALA A 133 -13.94 16.63 13.24
C ALA A 133 -12.97 16.42 12.06
N THR A 134 -11.68 16.58 12.31
CA THR A 134 -10.61 16.56 11.31
C THR A 134 -9.87 15.21 11.25
N GLN A 135 -10.16 14.30 12.17
CA GLN A 135 -9.58 12.95 12.15
C GLN A 135 -10.37 12.06 11.20
N ARG A 136 -9.65 11.18 10.49
CA ARG A 136 -10.23 10.25 9.51
C ARG A 136 -11.37 9.42 10.12
N GLU A 137 -11.23 8.97 11.36
CA GLU A 137 -12.24 8.14 12.03
C GLU A 137 -13.59 8.86 12.22
N ASP A 138 -13.58 10.14 12.58
CA ASP A 138 -14.81 10.92 12.79
C ASP A 138 -15.59 11.08 11.48
N LEU A 139 -14.89 11.31 10.37
CA LEU A 139 -15.50 11.42 9.04
C LEU A 139 -16.17 10.11 8.63
N TYR A 140 -15.51 8.98 8.85
CA TYR A 140 -16.06 7.68 8.49
C TYR A 140 -17.22 7.28 9.41
N LYS A 141 -17.19 7.68 10.68
CA LYS A 141 -18.32 7.50 11.59
C LYS A 141 -19.54 8.30 11.11
N LEU A 142 -19.37 9.59 10.83
CA LEU A 142 -20.44 10.45 10.28
C LEU A 142 -20.99 9.89 8.97
N PHE A 143 -20.11 9.45 8.07
CA PHE A 143 -20.50 8.82 6.83
C PHE A 143 -21.27 7.51 7.03
N ALA A 144 -20.81 6.64 7.93
CA ALA A 144 -21.46 5.38 8.22
C ALA A 144 -22.88 5.58 8.79
N GLU A 145 -23.04 6.51 9.74
CA GLU A 145 -24.36 6.87 10.30
C GLU A 145 -25.31 7.43 9.23
N CYS A 146 -24.80 8.34 8.40
CA CYS A 146 -25.55 8.94 7.30
C CYS A 146 -26.03 7.89 6.29
N ARG A 147 -25.09 7.06 5.80
CA ARG A 147 -25.34 5.98 4.83
C ARG A 147 -26.33 4.96 5.39
N PHE A 148 -26.18 4.57 6.66
CA PHE A 148 -27.08 3.64 7.31
C PHE A 148 -28.51 4.18 7.35
N GLY A 149 -28.71 5.40 7.82
CA GLY A 149 -30.06 5.97 7.95
C GLY A 149 -30.78 6.12 6.61
N PHE A 150 -30.08 6.54 5.53
CA PHE A 150 -30.69 6.61 4.20
C PHE A 150 -31.05 5.22 3.66
N ARG A 151 -30.20 4.20 3.87
CA ARG A 151 -30.54 2.83 3.47
C ARG A 151 -31.74 2.29 4.21
N GLN A 152 -31.84 2.51 5.52
CA GLN A 152 -33.00 2.09 6.30
C GLN A 152 -34.27 2.82 5.85
N ALA A 153 -34.17 4.10 5.50
CA ALA A 153 -35.28 4.84 4.91
C ALA A 153 -35.74 4.24 3.57
N LEU A 154 -34.82 3.86 2.69
CA LEU A 154 -35.13 3.22 1.41
C LEU A 154 -35.67 1.79 1.55
N ILE A 155 -35.29 1.06 2.60
CA ILE A 155 -35.90 -0.25 2.92
C ILE A 155 -37.35 -0.06 3.35
N GLY A 156 -37.63 0.94 4.20
CA GLY A 156 -38.98 1.25 4.65
C GLY A 156 -39.88 1.87 3.57
N TRP A 157 -39.30 2.66 2.66
CA TRP A 157 -39.99 3.29 1.55
C TRP A 157 -39.05 3.42 0.33
N PRO A 158 -39.09 2.44 -0.61
CA PRO A 158 -38.18 2.41 -1.76
C PRO A 158 -38.29 3.61 -2.70
N ASP A 159 -39.48 4.20 -2.81
CA ASP A 159 -39.75 5.35 -3.69
C ASP A 159 -39.38 6.71 -3.03
N ASN A 160 -38.73 6.69 -1.87
CA ASN A 160 -38.27 7.90 -1.19
C ASN A 160 -37.10 8.56 -1.95
N THR A 161 -37.43 9.46 -2.87
CA THR A 161 -36.46 10.19 -3.70
C THR A 161 -35.49 11.05 -2.89
N HIS A 162 -35.92 11.60 -1.75
CA HIS A 162 -35.05 12.38 -0.87
C HIS A 162 -33.97 11.51 -0.21
N ALA A 163 -34.33 10.30 0.24
CA ALA A 163 -33.37 9.35 0.79
C ALA A 163 -32.39 8.84 -0.28
N ALA A 164 -32.87 8.56 -1.49
CA ALA A 164 -32.04 8.14 -2.62
C ALA A 164 -31.01 9.22 -2.99
N ALA A 165 -31.45 10.46 -3.17
CA ALA A 165 -30.58 11.60 -3.47
C ALA A 165 -29.60 11.90 -2.32
N GLY A 166 -30.04 11.75 -1.07
CA GLY A 166 -29.20 11.90 0.11
C GLY A 166 -28.08 10.85 0.17
N LEU A 167 -28.40 9.58 -0.10
CA LEU A 167 -27.43 8.50 -0.15
C LEU A 167 -26.40 8.71 -1.27
N GLU A 168 -26.85 9.09 -2.47
CA GLU A 168 -25.98 9.40 -3.60
C GLU A 168 -25.01 10.53 -3.27
N ARG A 169 -25.50 11.62 -2.66
CA ARG A 169 -24.67 12.74 -2.22
C ARG A 169 -23.65 12.33 -1.16
N ALA A 170 -24.05 11.51 -0.18
CA ALA A 170 -23.15 11.01 0.86
C ALA A 170 -22.00 10.18 0.27
N LEU A 171 -22.33 9.25 -0.64
CA LEU A 171 -21.35 8.42 -1.35
C LEU A 171 -20.42 9.28 -2.21
N THR A 172 -20.96 10.19 -3.00
CA THR A 172 -20.18 11.08 -3.86
C THR A 172 -19.23 11.96 -3.05
N CYS A 173 -19.69 12.52 -1.93
CA CYS A 173 -18.86 13.31 -1.01
C CYS A 173 -17.64 12.51 -0.52
N MET A 174 -17.84 11.25 -0.11
CA MET A 174 -16.74 10.40 0.34
C MET A 174 -15.85 9.93 -0.80
N ILE A 175 -16.39 9.59 -1.98
CA ILE A 175 -15.57 9.23 -3.15
C ILE A 175 -14.61 10.38 -3.49
N GLU A 176 -15.10 11.61 -3.51
CA GLU A 176 -14.27 12.80 -3.75
C GLU A 176 -13.19 12.98 -2.67
N HIS A 177 -13.55 12.75 -1.40
CA HIS A 177 -12.59 12.80 -0.30
C HIS A 177 -11.48 11.74 -0.44
N GLU A 178 -11.82 10.50 -0.78
CA GLU A 178 -10.86 9.40 -1.00
C GLU A 178 -9.93 9.71 -2.17
N LEU A 179 -10.46 10.22 -3.27
CA LEU A 179 -9.65 10.64 -4.43
C LEU A 179 -8.69 11.78 -4.07
N ALA A 180 -9.12 12.74 -3.25
CA ALA A 180 -8.28 13.84 -2.79
C ALA A 180 -7.14 13.38 -1.87
N HIS A 181 -7.32 12.26 -1.15
CA HIS A 181 -6.32 11.67 -0.25
C HIS A 181 -5.49 10.55 -0.90
N ALA A 182 -5.58 10.39 -2.23
CA ALA A 182 -4.87 9.36 -2.99
C ALA A 182 -5.20 7.93 -2.53
N GLU A 183 -6.45 7.67 -2.17
CA GLU A 183 -6.98 6.37 -1.70
C GLU A 183 -7.96 5.77 -2.72
N PRO A 184 -7.50 5.38 -3.93
CA PRO A 184 -8.38 5.03 -5.03
C PRO A 184 -9.18 3.74 -4.80
N ARG A 185 -8.69 2.84 -3.93
CA ARG A 185 -9.42 1.61 -3.54
C ARG A 185 -10.67 1.92 -2.74
N GLY A 186 -10.58 2.86 -1.79
CA GLY A 186 -11.73 3.33 -1.03
C GLY A 186 -12.76 3.99 -1.95
N ALA A 187 -12.28 4.85 -2.85
CA ALA A 187 -13.12 5.48 -3.87
C ALA A 187 -13.84 4.44 -4.77
N GLN A 188 -13.15 3.39 -5.20
CA GLN A 188 -13.73 2.33 -6.03
C GLN A 188 -14.79 1.50 -5.27
N ALA A 189 -14.54 1.18 -4.01
CA ALA A 189 -15.50 0.44 -3.18
C ALA A 189 -16.80 1.22 -3.00
N LEU A 190 -16.70 2.53 -2.73
CA LEU A 190 -17.86 3.41 -2.60
C LEU A 190 -18.59 3.63 -3.93
N LEU A 191 -17.86 3.73 -5.04
CA LEU A 191 -18.45 3.85 -6.38
C LEU A 191 -19.32 2.65 -6.74
N ALA A 192 -18.96 1.45 -6.28
CA ALA A 192 -19.74 0.23 -6.50
C ALA A 192 -21.07 0.20 -5.73
N GLU A 193 -21.23 1.06 -4.71
CA GLU A 193 -22.49 1.20 -3.96
C GLU A 193 -23.50 2.12 -4.67
N LEU A 194 -23.07 2.92 -5.65
CA LEU A 194 -23.94 3.80 -6.43
C LEU A 194 -24.68 2.99 -7.52
N SER A 195 -26.00 3.17 -7.60
CA SER A 195 -26.82 2.50 -8.62
C SER A 195 -26.54 3.02 -10.04
N ASP A 196 -26.38 4.34 -10.20
CA ASP A 196 -26.01 4.97 -11.47
C ASP A 196 -24.94 6.06 -11.28
N PRO A 197 -23.65 5.68 -11.19
CA PRO A 197 -22.60 6.64 -10.94
C PRO A 197 -22.31 7.51 -12.18
N PRO A 198 -22.18 8.85 -12.01
CA PRO A 198 -21.87 9.77 -13.10
C PRO A 198 -20.65 9.33 -13.91
N ALA A 199 -20.74 9.42 -15.24
CA ALA A 199 -19.70 8.93 -16.15
C ALA A 199 -18.33 9.58 -15.87
N GLU A 200 -18.32 10.87 -15.53
CA GLU A 200 -17.10 11.59 -15.19
C GLU A 200 -16.45 11.08 -13.89
N LEU A 201 -17.26 10.86 -12.84
CA LEU A 201 -16.79 10.33 -11.56
C LEU A 201 -16.20 8.91 -11.76
N ARG A 202 -16.89 8.07 -12.51
CA ARG A 202 -16.42 6.72 -12.87
C ARG A 202 -15.08 6.76 -13.59
N ALA A 203 -14.93 7.64 -14.58
CA ALA A 203 -13.67 7.80 -15.32
C ALA A 203 -12.53 8.36 -14.45
N ARG A 204 -12.82 9.21 -13.46
CA ARG A 204 -11.82 9.72 -12.51
C ARG A 204 -11.32 8.61 -11.57
N VAL A 205 -12.22 7.81 -11.00
CA VAL A 205 -11.85 6.67 -10.13
C VAL A 205 -11.04 5.63 -10.91
N GLN A 206 -11.45 5.29 -12.14
CA GLN A 206 -10.71 4.34 -12.97
C GLN A 206 -9.29 4.83 -13.30
N ARG A 207 -9.12 6.12 -13.62
CA ARG A 207 -7.79 6.72 -13.85
C ARG A 207 -6.92 6.64 -12.60
N ALA A 208 -7.48 6.97 -11.42
CA ALA A 208 -6.76 6.91 -10.16
C ALA A 208 -6.34 5.46 -9.80
N MET A 209 -7.23 4.49 -10.00
CA MET A 209 -6.92 3.06 -9.82
C MET A 209 -5.81 2.58 -10.76
N ALA A 210 -5.88 2.91 -12.05
CA ALA A 210 -4.86 2.53 -13.02
C ALA A 210 -3.49 3.15 -12.70
N GLN A 211 -3.46 4.38 -12.18
CA GLN A 211 -2.22 5.01 -11.73
C GLN A 211 -1.64 4.30 -10.50
N PHE A 212 -2.49 3.96 -9.53
CA PHE A 212 -2.08 3.24 -8.33
C PHE A 212 -1.50 1.85 -8.62
N GLU A 213 -2.12 1.10 -9.54
CA GLU A 213 -1.62 -0.21 -9.97
C GLU A 213 -0.25 -0.10 -10.66
N ARG A 214 -0.05 0.91 -11.51
CA ARG A 214 1.25 1.16 -12.15
C ARG A 214 2.34 1.50 -11.13
N GLU A 215 2.04 2.35 -10.16
CA GLU A 215 3.00 2.72 -9.13
C GLU A 215 3.38 1.51 -8.27
N ARG A 216 2.39 0.70 -7.88
CA ARG A 216 2.63 -0.54 -7.15
C ARG A 216 3.52 -1.52 -7.93
N ALA A 217 3.23 -1.72 -9.22
CA ALA A 217 4.05 -2.58 -10.09
C ALA A 217 5.49 -2.07 -10.21
N ARG A 218 5.69 -0.74 -10.28
CA ARG A 218 7.00 -0.11 -10.33
C ARG A 218 7.81 -0.33 -9.04
N VAL A 219 7.16 -0.22 -7.88
CA VAL A 219 7.81 -0.49 -6.58
C VAL A 219 8.22 -1.95 -6.48
N GLU A 220 7.36 -2.88 -6.93
CA GLU A 220 7.66 -4.31 -6.94
C GLU A 220 8.83 -4.65 -7.88
N GLU A 221 8.86 -4.07 -9.08
CA GLU A 221 9.98 -4.21 -10.03
C GLU A 221 11.30 -3.70 -9.44
N LEU A 222 11.29 -2.53 -8.80
CA LEU A 222 12.47 -1.97 -8.13
C LEU A 222 12.95 -2.85 -6.98
N ALA A 223 12.03 -3.40 -6.19
CA ALA A 223 12.36 -4.33 -5.11
C ALA A 223 12.99 -5.62 -5.65
N GLU A 224 12.48 -6.16 -6.76
CA GLU A 224 13.10 -7.32 -7.43
C GLU A 224 14.50 -7.00 -7.95
N LEU A 225 14.68 -5.84 -8.61
CA LEU A 225 15.99 -5.42 -9.12
C LEU A 225 17.00 -5.23 -7.99
N GLY A 226 16.58 -4.68 -6.85
CA GLY A 226 17.36 -4.56 -5.62
C GLY A 226 17.78 -5.93 -5.08
N ALA A 227 16.82 -6.85 -4.90
CA ALA A 227 17.09 -8.20 -4.42
C ALA A 227 18.02 -8.99 -5.36
N ARG A 228 17.91 -8.78 -6.68
CA ARG A 228 18.84 -9.37 -7.66
C ARG A 228 20.25 -8.79 -7.52
N HIS A 229 20.39 -7.48 -7.34
CA HIS A 229 21.70 -6.85 -7.12
C HIS A 229 22.36 -7.36 -5.83
N GLU A 230 21.62 -7.43 -4.73
CA GLU A 230 22.12 -7.95 -3.45
C GLU A 230 22.62 -9.39 -3.59
N ARG A 231 21.83 -10.28 -4.22
CA ARG A 231 22.26 -11.66 -4.49
C ARG A 231 23.49 -11.74 -5.38
N GLN A 232 23.65 -10.85 -6.35
CA GLN A 232 24.84 -10.83 -7.22
C GLN A 232 26.10 -10.34 -6.50
N GLN A 233 25.96 -9.60 -5.40
CA GLN A 233 27.05 -9.09 -4.57
C GLN A 233 27.27 -9.90 -3.29
N ASP A 234 26.45 -10.92 -3.04
CA ASP A 234 26.55 -11.76 -1.85
C ASP A 234 27.86 -12.58 -1.84
N ILE A 235 28.71 -12.26 -0.86
CA ILE A 235 30.02 -12.89 -0.64
C ILE A 235 29.86 -14.30 -0.06
N GLY A 236 28.72 -14.65 0.53
CA GLY A 236 28.44 -15.99 1.07
C GLY A 236 28.26 -17.06 -0.02
N ILE A 237 27.74 -16.67 -1.19
CA ILE A 237 27.45 -17.61 -2.28
C ILE A 237 28.75 -18.22 -2.82
N GLY A 238 28.88 -19.55 -2.67
CA GLY A 238 30.07 -20.29 -3.10
C GLY A 238 31.33 -20.02 -2.27
N ALA A 239 31.22 -19.40 -1.09
CA ALA A 239 32.36 -19.09 -0.22
C ALA A 239 33.18 -20.33 0.15
N ARG A 240 32.51 -21.46 0.47
CA ARG A 240 33.19 -22.74 0.79
C ARG A 240 34.03 -23.28 -0.36
N VAL A 241 33.48 -23.27 -1.57
CA VAL A 241 34.16 -23.79 -2.76
C VAL A 241 35.33 -22.88 -3.14
N ARG A 242 35.15 -21.55 -3.08
CA ARG A 242 36.24 -20.59 -3.27
C ARG A 242 37.33 -20.74 -2.22
N PHE A 243 36.97 -20.85 -0.94
CA PHE A 243 37.92 -21.05 0.15
C PHE A 243 38.73 -22.35 -0.04
N GLY A 244 38.09 -23.45 -0.44
CA GLY A 244 38.79 -24.70 -0.74
C GLY A 244 39.78 -24.57 -1.90
N ILE A 245 39.38 -23.95 -3.02
CA ILE A 245 40.25 -23.77 -4.19
C ILE A 245 41.40 -22.81 -3.91
N VAL A 246 41.11 -21.64 -3.33
CA VAL A 246 42.13 -20.65 -2.98
C VAL A 246 43.06 -21.23 -1.93
N GLY A 247 42.54 -21.91 -0.91
CA GLY A 247 43.35 -22.60 0.10
C GLY A 247 44.29 -23.64 -0.51
N ALA A 248 43.78 -24.52 -1.38
CA ALA A 248 44.60 -25.53 -2.06
C ALA A 248 45.67 -24.90 -2.96
N LEU A 249 45.31 -23.86 -3.71
CA LEU A 249 46.24 -23.09 -4.53
C LEU A 249 47.34 -22.44 -3.69
N MET A 250 46.98 -21.84 -2.56
CA MET A 250 47.93 -21.18 -1.66
C MET A 250 48.87 -22.17 -0.98
N VAL A 251 48.38 -23.34 -0.57
CA VAL A 251 49.23 -24.44 -0.09
C VAL A 251 50.20 -24.87 -1.18
N ALA A 252 49.72 -25.06 -2.41
CA ALA A 252 50.57 -25.43 -3.53
C ALA A 252 51.63 -24.36 -3.85
N MET A 253 51.26 -23.07 -3.84
CA MET A 253 52.14 -21.93 -4.11
C MET A 253 53.12 -21.61 -2.98
N THR A 254 52.92 -22.17 -1.79
CA THR A 254 53.79 -21.92 -0.63
C THR A 254 54.66 -23.12 -0.33
N VAL A 255 54.07 -24.30 -0.18
CA VAL A 255 54.76 -25.50 0.28
C VAL A 255 55.67 -26.07 -0.81
N LEU A 256 55.23 -26.13 -2.07
CA LEU A 256 56.06 -26.72 -3.13
C LEU A 256 57.32 -25.87 -3.40
N PRO A 257 57.25 -24.54 -3.57
CA PRO A 257 58.45 -23.74 -3.78
C PRO A 257 59.41 -23.75 -2.58
N LEU A 258 58.87 -23.77 -1.36
CA LEU A 258 59.67 -23.82 -0.14
C LEU A 258 60.37 -25.18 0.02
N ALA A 259 59.63 -26.29 -0.13
CA ALA A 259 60.19 -27.64 -0.09
C ALA A 259 61.24 -27.84 -1.20
N TYR A 260 60.96 -27.36 -2.41
CA TYR A 260 61.93 -27.37 -3.51
C TYR A 260 63.19 -26.57 -3.13
N SER A 261 63.03 -25.38 -2.55
CA SER A 261 64.15 -24.53 -2.15
C SER A 261 65.06 -25.15 -1.08
N TRP A 262 64.50 -25.96 -0.18
CA TRP A 262 65.21 -26.59 0.93
C TRP A 262 65.82 -27.96 0.59
N PHE A 263 65.15 -28.76 -0.23
CA PHE A 263 65.53 -30.16 -0.44
C PHE A 263 66.09 -30.47 -1.83
N LEU A 264 65.70 -29.72 -2.86
CA LEU A 264 65.95 -30.10 -4.25
C LEU A 264 66.78 -29.07 -5.01
N ARG A 265 66.95 -27.85 -4.47
CA ARG A 265 67.57 -26.73 -5.17
C ARG A 265 69.04 -26.96 -5.53
N GLU A 266 69.79 -27.65 -4.67
CA GLU A 266 71.22 -27.92 -4.92
C GLU A 266 71.39 -28.93 -6.07
N ASP A 267 70.56 -29.97 -6.11
CA ASP A 267 70.63 -31.03 -7.13
C ASP A 267 69.94 -30.64 -8.45
N TYR A 268 68.95 -29.76 -8.39
CA TYR A 268 68.14 -29.34 -9.53
C TYR A 268 67.96 -27.82 -9.53
N PRO A 269 68.86 -27.04 -10.16
CA PRO A 269 68.71 -25.58 -10.22
C PRO A 269 67.48 -25.18 -11.07
N PRO A 270 66.72 -24.15 -10.66
CA PRO A 270 65.52 -23.74 -11.39
C PRO A 270 65.88 -23.13 -12.75
N THR A 271 65.14 -23.52 -13.77
CA THR A 271 65.25 -22.97 -15.14
C THR A 271 64.02 -22.12 -15.48
N HIS A 272 64.12 -21.27 -16.50
CA HIS A 272 62.97 -20.53 -17.03
C HIS A 272 61.84 -21.45 -17.50
N ALA A 273 62.18 -22.58 -18.13
CA ALA A 273 61.21 -23.57 -18.55
C ALA A 273 60.41 -24.13 -17.37
N ASN A 274 61.06 -24.41 -16.24
CA ASN A 274 60.39 -24.90 -15.03
C ASN A 274 59.40 -23.86 -14.48
N LEU A 275 59.78 -22.57 -14.46
CA LEU A 275 58.90 -21.50 -13.97
C LEU A 275 57.66 -21.33 -14.85
N VAL A 276 57.82 -21.31 -16.18
CA VAL A 276 56.70 -21.19 -17.11
C VAL A 276 55.80 -22.42 -17.04
N ALA A 277 56.39 -23.62 -17.05
CA ALA A 277 55.63 -24.87 -16.97
C ALA A 277 54.80 -24.97 -15.69
N PHE A 278 55.37 -24.53 -14.55
CA PHE A 278 54.66 -24.48 -13.27
C PHE A 278 53.46 -23.55 -13.34
N THR A 279 53.62 -22.31 -13.81
CA THR A 279 52.51 -21.35 -13.91
C THR A 279 51.44 -21.80 -14.91
N CYS A 280 51.82 -22.38 -16.05
CA CYS A 280 50.89 -22.98 -17.00
C CYS A 280 50.08 -24.13 -16.36
N GLY A 281 50.73 -24.98 -15.55
CA GLY A 281 50.07 -26.06 -14.81
C GLY A 281 49.00 -25.53 -13.87
N ILE A 282 49.27 -24.44 -13.14
CA ILE A 282 48.29 -23.77 -12.28
C ILE A 282 47.11 -23.25 -13.09
N VAL A 283 47.37 -22.58 -14.21
CA VAL A 283 46.32 -22.05 -15.09
C VAL A 283 45.41 -23.15 -15.60
N LEU A 284 45.96 -24.32 -15.98
CA LEU A 284 45.19 -25.47 -16.41
C LEU A 284 44.32 -26.04 -15.27
N VAL A 285 44.89 -26.20 -14.07
CA VAL A 285 44.14 -26.69 -12.90
C VAL A 285 43.01 -25.72 -12.52
N LEU A 286 43.31 -24.42 -12.47
CA LEU A 286 42.35 -23.38 -12.12
C LEU A 286 41.26 -23.23 -13.20
N GLY A 287 41.64 -23.30 -14.47
CA GLY A 287 40.71 -23.29 -15.60
C GLY A 287 39.80 -24.51 -15.61
N GLY A 288 40.35 -25.69 -15.31
CA GLY A 288 39.57 -26.92 -15.11
C GLY A 288 38.58 -26.80 -13.95
N ALA A 289 39.03 -26.29 -12.80
CA ALA A 289 38.15 -26.03 -11.66
C ALA A 289 37.04 -25.02 -12.00
N ALA A 290 37.37 -23.93 -12.68
CA ALA A 290 36.41 -22.92 -13.15
C ALA A 290 35.40 -23.51 -14.16
N PHE A 291 35.83 -24.42 -15.03
CA PHE A 291 34.95 -25.10 -15.98
C PHE A 291 33.98 -26.07 -15.30
N PHE A 292 34.49 -26.97 -14.46
CA PHE A 292 33.66 -27.98 -13.77
C PHE A 292 32.76 -27.39 -12.68
N ALA A 293 33.26 -26.40 -11.93
CA ALA A 293 32.50 -25.72 -10.88
C ALA A 293 31.91 -24.37 -11.33
N ARG A 294 31.73 -24.14 -12.64
CA ARG A 294 31.23 -22.86 -13.19
C ARG A 294 29.92 -22.37 -12.56
N HIS A 295 29.04 -23.30 -12.20
CA HIS A 295 27.75 -23.00 -11.60
C HIS A 295 27.85 -22.45 -10.17
N VAL A 296 29.04 -22.52 -9.55
CA VAL A 296 29.33 -21.97 -8.22
C VAL A 296 30.38 -20.87 -8.29
N LEU A 297 31.42 -21.06 -9.11
CA LEU A 297 32.56 -20.14 -9.23
C LEU A 297 32.30 -18.96 -10.15
N LEU A 298 31.31 -19.04 -11.05
CA LEU A 298 30.95 -17.97 -11.97
C LEU A 298 29.49 -17.52 -11.79
N SER A 299 28.85 -17.93 -10.69
CA SER A 299 27.44 -17.65 -10.40
C SER A 299 27.17 -16.21 -9.98
N THR A 300 28.15 -15.52 -9.41
CA THR A 300 28.03 -14.11 -8.99
C THR A 300 29.03 -13.23 -9.73
N THR A 301 28.72 -11.94 -9.84
CA THR A 301 29.62 -10.95 -10.44
C THR A 301 30.92 -10.83 -9.64
N LEU A 302 30.83 -10.91 -8.32
CA LEU A 302 32.00 -10.92 -7.44
C LEU A 302 32.90 -12.14 -7.69
N ASN A 303 32.34 -13.34 -7.81
CA ASN A 303 33.13 -14.54 -8.09
C ASN A 303 33.80 -14.44 -9.46
N ARG A 304 33.04 -14.03 -10.49
CA ARG A 304 33.58 -13.82 -11.84
C ARG A 304 34.73 -12.81 -11.85
N ASN A 305 34.60 -11.69 -11.16
CA ASN A 305 35.66 -10.69 -11.06
C ASN A 305 36.89 -11.22 -10.32
N PHE A 306 36.69 -11.97 -9.23
CA PHE A 306 37.78 -12.62 -8.49
C PHE A 306 38.57 -13.60 -9.36
N PHE A 307 37.88 -14.51 -10.07
CA PHE A 307 38.53 -15.47 -10.97
C PHE A 307 39.16 -14.79 -12.18
N ALA A 308 38.54 -13.75 -12.74
CA ALA A 308 39.12 -12.96 -13.82
C ALA A 308 40.42 -12.27 -13.37
N ALA A 309 40.47 -11.69 -12.17
CA ALA A 309 41.67 -11.08 -11.63
C ALA A 309 42.79 -12.12 -11.41
N LEU A 310 42.45 -13.28 -10.85
CA LEU A 310 43.42 -14.38 -10.62
C LEU A 310 43.98 -14.93 -11.93
N PHE A 311 43.13 -15.16 -12.93
CA PHE A 311 43.54 -15.64 -14.25
C PHE A 311 44.41 -14.61 -14.97
N THR A 312 44.03 -13.32 -14.90
CA THR A 312 44.80 -12.22 -15.49
C THR A 312 46.21 -12.13 -14.87
N ALA A 313 46.31 -12.27 -13.54
CA ALA A 313 47.60 -12.28 -12.85
C ALA A 313 48.51 -13.44 -13.31
N LEU A 314 47.96 -14.66 -13.40
CA LEU A 314 48.70 -15.85 -13.84
C LEU A 314 49.15 -15.74 -15.31
N CYS A 315 48.27 -15.26 -16.20
CA CYS A 315 48.64 -14.99 -17.59
C CYS A 315 49.72 -13.91 -17.68
N GLY A 316 49.58 -12.82 -16.91
CA GLY A 316 50.59 -11.77 -16.82
C GLY A 316 51.95 -12.31 -16.35
N GLN A 317 51.95 -13.21 -15.36
CA GLN A 317 53.16 -13.88 -14.88
C GLN A 317 53.81 -14.75 -15.97
N ILE A 318 53.03 -15.51 -16.75
CA ILE A 318 53.55 -16.30 -17.88
C ILE A 318 54.22 -15.39 -18.92
N VAL A 319 53.54 -14.30 -19.31
CA VAL A 319 54.06 -13.33 -20.27
C VAL A 319 55.35 -12.69 -19.77
N LEU A 320 55.39 -12.28 -18.50
CA LEU A 320 56.58 -11.74 -17.86
C LEU A 320 57.73 -12.76 -17.89
N ASN A 321 57.47 -14.02 -17.51
CA ASN A 321 58.49 -15.06 -17.45
C ASN A 321 59.06 -15.43 -18.83
N LEU A 322 58.21 -15.47 -19.86
CA LEU A 322 58.62 -15.65 -21.24
C LEU A 322 59.47 -14.47 -21.74
N GLY A 323 59.08 -13.23 -21.43
CA GLY A 323 59.84 -12.04 -21.77
C GLY A 323 61.21 -12.00 -21.10
N CYS A 324 61.26 -12.29 -19.79
CA CYS A 324 62.52 -12.40 -19.05
C CYS A 324 63.42 -13.52 -19.58
N TRP A 325 62.84 -14.64 -20.00
CA TRP A 325 63.61 -15.73 -20.64
C TRP A 325 64.21 -15.28 -21.98
N ALA A 326 63.42 -14.62 -22.84
CA ALA A 326 63.91 -14.10 -24.11
C ALA A 326 65.01 -13.03 -23.96
N LEU A 327 65.03 -12.33 -22.83
CA LEU A 327 66.02 -11.30 -22.49
C LEU A 327 67.19 -11.83 -21.65
N ASP A 328 67.27 -13.15 -21.40
CA ASP A 328 68.31 -13.79 -20.58
C ASP A 328 68.45 -13.20 -19.16
N VAL A 329 67.32 -12.76 -18.59
CA VAL A 329 67.27 -12.22 -17.22
C VAL A 329 67.50 -13.36 -16.24
N PRO A 330 68.41 -13.23 -15.24
CA PRO A 330 68.66 -14.29 -14.28
C PRO A 330 67.38 -14.80 -13.60
N VAL A 331 67.22 -16.12 -13.52
CA VAL A 331 66.05 -16.79 -12.90
C VAL A 331 65.76 -16.26 -11.49
N LEU A 332 66.80 -15.94 -10.72
CA LEU A 332 66.66 -15.34 -9.40
C LEU A 332 65.88 -14.02 -9.43
N THR A 333 66.18 -13.15 -10.40
CA THR A 333 65.51 -11.86 -10.60
C THR A 333 64.07 -12.06 -11.02
N VAL A 334 63.82 -13.00 -11.94
CA VAL A 334 62.46 -13.35 -12.39
C VAL A 334 61.56 -13.75 -11.21
N ARG A 335 62.06 -14.58 -10.30
CA ARG A 335 61.30 -14.99 -9.11
C ARG A 335 60.99 -13.85 -8.13
N VAL A 336 61.82 -12.81 -8.09
CA VAL A 336 61.51 -11.58 -7.33
C VAL A 336 60.43 -10.76 -8.04
N LEU A 337 60.51 -10.63 -9.37
CA LEU A 337 59.50 -9.92 -10.16
C LEU A 337 58.12 -10.60 -10.11
N ASP A 338 58.08 -11.94 -10.07
CA ASP A 338 56.85 -12.71 -9.87
C ASP A 338 56.12 -12.28 -8.58
N LEU A 339 56.86 -12.05 -7.48
CA LEU A 339 56.27 -11.54 -6.24
C LEU A 339 55.65 -10.14 -6.42
N GLY A 340 56.23 -9.31 -7.29
CA GLY A 340 55.68 -8.02 -7.69
C GLY A 340 54.37 -8.14 -8.46
N VAL A 341 54.26 -9.11 -9.38
CA VAL A 341 52.99 -9.42 -10.07
C VAL A 341 51.90 -9.77 -9.06
N TRP A 342 52.23 -10.59 -8.06
CA TRP A 342 51.28 -10.96 -7.00
C TRP A 342 50.93 -9.79 -6.08
N ALA A 343 51.85 -8.86 -5.83
CA ALA A 343 51.56 -7.63 -5.09
C ALA A 343 50.55 -6.74 -5.83
N ILE A 344 50.70 -6.57 -7.14
CA ILE A 344 49.75 -5.82 -7.98
C ILE A 344 48.39 -6.54 -8.00
N ALA A 345 48.39 -7.86 -8.21
CA ALA A 345 47.18 -8.67 -8.25
C ALA A 345 46.41 -8.64 -6.92
N ALA A 346 47.10 -8.77 -5.78
CA ALA A 346 46.50 -8.69 -4.45
C ALA A 346 45.92 -7.29 -4.16
N THR A 347 46.59 -6.24 -4.62
CA THR A 347 46.11 -4.85 -4.50
C THR A 347 44.82 -4.65 -5.30
N TYR A 348 44.83 -4.99 -6.58
CA TYR A 348 43.64 -4.89 -7.43
C TYR A 348 42.49 -5.75 -6.90
N GLY A 349 42.79 -7.00 -6.51
CA GLY A 349 41.81 -7.93 -5.94
C GLY A 349 41.15 -7.38 -4.68
N SER A 350 41.88 -6.66 -3.83
CA SER A 350 41.34 -6.03 -2.62
C SER A 350 40.33 -4.92 -2.94
N PHE A 351 40.59 -4.10 -3.95
CA PHE A 351 39.63 -3.05 -4.36
C PHE A 351 38.40 -3.60 -5.07
N VAL A 352 38.56 -4.66 -5.87
CA VAL A 352 37.46 -5.24 -6.66
C VAL A 352 36.57 -6.17 -5.84
N THR A 353 37.12 -6.83 -4.81
CA THR A 353 36.35 -7.76 -3.99
C THR A 353 35.90 -7.14 -2.68
N GLN A 354 36.84 -6.73 -1.81
CA GLN A 354 36.56 -6.13 -0.52
C GLN A 354 37.82 -5.55 0.12
N LEU A 355 37.68 -4.37 0.71
CA LEU A 355 38.77 -3.67 1.41
C LEU A 355 39.33 -4.47 2.59
N ALA A 356 38.60 -5.47 3.12
CA ALA A 356 39.12 -6.38 4.13
C ALA A 356 40.37 -7.17 3.66
N PHE A 357 40.61 -7.30 2.36
CA PHE A 357 41.83 -7.91 1.83
C PHE A 357 43.04 -6.98 1.78
N LEU A 358 42.90 -5.70 2.13
CA LEU A 358 43.99 -4.71 2.11
C LEU A 358 45.25 -5.12 2.91
N PRO A 359 45.15 -5.77 4.10
CA PRO A 359 46.33 -6.27 4.80
C PRO A 359 47.16 -7.24 3.96
N THR A 360 46.51 -8.08 3.15
CA THR A 360 47.18 -8.99 2.23
C THR A 360 47.91 -8.23 1.14
N ALA A 361 47.26 -7.25 0.50
CA ALA A 361 47.89 -6.40 -0.51
C ALA A 361 49.14 -5.70 0.03
N ILE A 362 49.05 -5.13 1.24
CA ILE A 362 50.18 -4.51 1.93
C ILE A 362 51.29 -5.54 2.19
N GLY A 363 50.96 -6.75 2.66
CA GLY A 363 51.94 -7.80 2.90
C GLY A 363 52.72 -8.22 1.66
N TYR A 364 52.06 -8.34 0.50
CA TYR A 364 52.76 -8.62 -0.75
C TYR A 364 53.59 -7.43 -1.25
N LEU A 365 53.11 -6.19 -1.10
CA LEU A 365 53.87 -4.99 -1.47
C LEU A 365 55.15 -4.85 -0.64
N VAL A 366 55.03 -5.02 0.69
CA VAL A 366 56.19 -5.05 1.61
C VAL A 366 57.09 -6.23 1.28
N GLY A 367 56.52 -7.42 1.08
CA GLY A 367 57.25 -8.63 0.70
C GLY A 367 58.07 -8.43 -0.57
N PHE A 368 57.51 -7.82 -1.61
CA PHE A 368 58.23 -7.48 -2.83
C PHE A 368 59.40 -6.53 -2.55
N GLY A 369 59.17 -5.44 -1.80
CA GLY A 369 60.24 -4.50 -1.44
C GLY A 369 61.39 -5.16 -0.66
N VAL A 370 61.06 -6.05 0.28
CA VAL A 370 62.06 -6.81 1.05
C VAL A 370 62.77 -7.84 0.16
N ALA A 371 62.07 -8.50 -0.76
CA ALA A 371 62.66 -9.47 -1.69
C ALA A 371 63.62 -8.82 -2.69
N VAL A 372 63.39 -7.56 -3.06
CA VAL A 372 64.34 -6.77 -3.86
C VAL A 372 65.64 -6.52 -3.08
N ALA A 373 65.54 -6.22 -1.78
CA ALA A 373 66.71 -6.02 -0.92
C ALA A 373 67.43 -7.34 -0.56
N TYR A 374 66.69 -8.45 -0.46
CA TYR A 374 67.21 -9.77 -0.08
C TYR A 374 66.76 -10.88 -1.05
N PRO A 375 67.25 -10.89 -2.31
CA PRO A 375 66.77 -11.83 -3.33
C PRO A 375 67.00 -13.31 -2.98
N THR A 376 68.03 -13.64 -2.19
CA THR A 376 68.32 -15.02 -1.83
C THR A 376 67.25 -15.65 -0.93
N ARG A 377 66.53 -14.83 -0.15
CA ARG A 377 65.46 -15.25 0.78
C ARG A 377 64.03 -15.08 0.24
N ARG A 378 63.86 -14.84 -1.08
CA ARG A 378 62.52 -14.58 -1.65
C ARG A 378 61.48 -15.67 -1.37
N ASP A 379 61.89 -16.93 -1.24
CA ASP A 379 60.97 -18.05 -0.99
C ASP A 379 60.36 -17.98 0.42
N GLU A 380 61.16 -17.60 1.42
CA GLU A 380 60.70 -17.35 2.80
C GLU A 380 59.77 -16.13 2.86
N ILE A 381 60.12 -15.07 2.11
CA ILE A 381 59.35 -13.82 2.06
C ILE A 381 58.00 -14.05 1.37
N ALA A 382 57.98 -14.78 0.25
CA ALA A 382 56.76 -15.16 -0.44
C ALA A 382 55.88 -16.06 0.45
N ALA A 383 56.48 -17.01 1.18
CA ALA A 383 55.75 -17.84 2.13
C ALA A 383 55.10 -17.02 3.26
N ALA A 384 55.79 -15.99 3.77
CA ALA A 384 55.21 -15.07 4.75
C ALA A 384 54.03 -14.25 4.20
N ALA A 385 54.15 -13.74 2.97
CA ALA A 385 53.05 -13.04 2.30
C ALA A 385 51.84 -13.95 2.04
N ASN A 386 52.11 -15.20 1.63
CA ASN A 386 51.08 -16.22 1.42
C ASN A 386 50.38 -16.60 2.72
N LEU A 387 51.12 -16.75 3.83
CA LEU A 387 50.56 -17.00 5.15
C LEU A 387 49.62 -15.87 5.58
N LEU A 388 49.99 -14.61 5.33
CA LEU A 388 49.12 -13.47 5.61
C LEU A 388 47.84 -13.51 4.79
N LEU A 389 47.90 -13.90 3.51
CA LEU A 389 46.69 -14.12 2.70
C LEU A 389 45.82 -15.22 3.30
N VAL A 390 46.39 -16.36 3.73
CA VAL A 390 45.62 -17.45 4.36
C VAL A 390 44.94 -16.98 5.66
N ILE A 391 45.65 -16.25 6.51
CA ILE A 391 45.09 -15.67 7.74
C ILE A 391 43.94 -14.72 7.40
N ASN A 392 44.10 -13.88 6.39
CA ASN A 392 43.08 -12.92 6.00
C ASN A 392 41.85 -13.61 5.38
N LEU A 393 42.05 -14.65 4.56
CA LEU A 393 40.98 -15.49 4.04
C LEU A 393 40.20 -16.16 5.17
N LEU A 394 40.88 -16.63 6.21
CA LEU A 394 40.23 -17.17 7.40
C LEU A 394 39.42 -16.08 8.10
N VAL A 395 40.00 -14.91 8.39
CA VAL A 395 39.27 -13.83 9.09
C VAL A 395 38.01 -13.42 8.34
N VAL A 396 38.09 -13.29 7.00
CA VAL A 396 37.00 -12.72 6.22
C VAL A 396 35.98 -13.75 5.76
N TRP A 397 36.40 -14.96 5.38
CA TRP A 397 35.49 -15.98 4.83
C TRP A 397 35.10 -17.08 5.82
N TRP A 398 35.87 -17.32 6.88
CA TRP A 398 35.51 -18.32 7.89
C TRP A 398 34.14 -18.08 8.54
N PRO A 399 33.75 -16.84 8.90
CA PRO A 399 32.42 -16.57 9.47
C PRO A 399 31.28 -16.94 8.50
N LEU A 400 31.49 -16.72 7.19
CA LEU A 400 30.54 -17.05 6.12
C LEU A 400 30.42 -18.56 5.90
N ILE A 401 31.47 -19.32 6.19
CA ILE A 401 31.54 -20.76 5.99
C ILE A 401 30.90 -21.52 7.16
N VAL A 402 31.17 -21.08 8.39
CA VAL A 402 30.75 -21.74 9.64
C VAL A 402 29.33 -21.37 10.04
N GLY A 403 28.79 -20.26 9.53
CA GLY A 403 27.41 -19.85 9.78
C GLY A 403 27.23 -19.23 11.16
N ARG A 404 27.62 -17.95 11.29
CA ARG A 404 26.83 -17.03 12.13
C ARG A 404 25.97 -16.23 11.18
N ALA A 405 24.66 -16.47 11.22
CA ALA A 405 23.72 -15.47 10.72
C ALA A 405 24.08 -14.13 11.37
N PRO A 406 24.21 -13.02 10.62
CA PRO A 406 24.16 -11.71 11.25
C PRO A 406 22.83 -11.69 12.02
N SER A 407 22.88 -11.41 13.31
CA SER A 407 21.68 -11.15 14.09
C SER A 407 20.82 -10.16 13.30
N GLU A 408 19.63 -10.59 12.88
CA GLU A 408 18.66 -9.71 12.23
C GLU A 408 18.56 -8.43 13.07
N PRO A 409 18.72 -7.24 12.47
CA PRO A 409 18.34 -6.03 13.17
C PRO A 409 16.85 -6.19 13.49
N GLN A 410 16.52 -6.22 14.78
CA GLN A 410 15.14 -6.18 15.24
C GLN A 410 14.50 -4.91 14.69
N THR A 411 13.85 -5.01 13.53
CA THR A 411 12.88 -4.01 13.09
C THR A 411 11.69 -4.15 14.02
N SER A 412 11.75 -3.42 15.14
CA SER A 412 10.60 -3.04 15.94
C SER A 412 9.64 -2.27 15.03
N VAL A 413 8.79 -3.00 14.32
CA VAL A 413 7.52 -2.48 13.82
C VAL A 413 6.50 -2.85 14.89
N ALA A 414 6.28 -1.92 15.81
CA ALA A 414 5.14 -1.97 16.70
C ALA A 414 3.86 -1.92 15.83
N GLY A 415 3.24 -3.06 15.61
CA GLY A 415 1.85 -3.15 15.17
C GLY A 415 0.92 -2.86 16.36
N PRO A 416 -0.24 -2.20 16.13
CA PRO A 416 -1.16 -1.87 17.21
C PRO A 416 -1.76 -3.14 17.80
N GLU A 417 -1.73 -3.25 19.13
CA GLU A 417 -2.37 -4.32 19.90
C GLU A 417 -3.88 -4.35 19.62
N GLU A 418 -4.37 -5.46 19.05
CA GLU A 418 -5.78 -5.83 19.08
C GLU A 418 -6.18 -6.20 20.52
N PRO A 419 -7.30 -5.67 21.05
CA PRO A 419 -7.82 -6.10 22.34
C PRO A 419 -8.52 -7.45 22.16
N GLN A 420 -7.98 -8.48 22.82
CA GLN A 420 -8.58 -9.81 22.93
C GLN A 420 -9.62 -9.87 24.08
N PRO A 421 -10.56 -10.85 24.01
CA PRO A 421 -11.99 -10.67 24.23
C PRO A 421 -12.49 -10.63 25.68
#